data_AF-A0A9P5GFM9-F1
#
_entry.id   AF-A0A9P5GFM9-F1
#
_cell.length_a   1.000
_cell.length_b   1.000
_cell.length_c   1.000
_cell.angle_alpha   90.00
_cell.angle_beta   90.00
_cell.angle_gamma   90.00
#
_symmetry.space_group_name_H-M   'P 1'
#
loop_
_entity.id
_entity.type
_entity.pdbx_description
1 polymer ?
#
loop_
_entity_poly.entity_id
_entity_poly.type
_entity_poly.pdbx_seq_one_letter_code
_entity_poly.pdbx_strand_id
1 'polypeptide(L)'
;MFGKSRASSVSGQSKKSSRVSGSPSQIEPRLRHRCVFLTYSHCSIESKDEFEKGFSYMLERNDLRTATYYGCRENDETERIHYHVLVNLGKQPNWSRKHARSVFLVEGNECDSLNISTPTLQPKQKLSQFIEKHVNYCEKEKGGDCFGERPEPSVEKKLERKRKWEEIGSQPTAPAKLAMLKEEFPDVFYQTTPKTNGIE
;
A
#
# COMPACT_ATOMS: atom_id res chain seq x y z
N MET A 1 32.52 -73.92 11.77
CA MET A 1 31.45 -74.77 11.20
C MET A 1 30.16 -73.98 11.18
N PHE A 2 29.35 -74.24 10.16
CA PHE A 2 28.21 -73.48 9.68
C PHE A 2 26.93 -73.54 10.54
N GLY A 3 26.14 -72.46 10.44
CA GLY A 3 24.67 -72.49 10.41
C GLY A 3 23.95 -72.24 11.75
N LYS A 4 22.74 -71.66 11.80
CA LYS A 4 21.81 -71.14 10.79
C LYS A 4 20.79 -70.23 11.51
N SER A 5 20.21 -69.34 10.73
CA SER A 5 19.24 -68.28 11.02
C SER A 5 17.97 -68.68 11.79
N ARG A 6 17.36 -67.70 12.48
CA ARG A 6 15.91 -67.43 12.34
C ARG A 6 15.56 -65.98 12.68
N ALA A 7 15.07 -65.27 11.67
CA ALA A 7 14.40 -63.99 11.79
C ALA A 7 12.99 -64.18 12.34
N SER A 8 12.53 -63.24 13.17
CA SER A 8 11.11 -63.02 13.41
C SER A 8 10.83 -61.51 13.37
N SER A 9 9.92 -61.17 12.48
CA SER A 9 9.41 -59.86 12.13
C SER A 9 8.54 -59.28 13.24
N VAL A 10 8.80 -58.03 13.65
CA VAL A 10 7.83 -57.23 14.40
C VAL A 10 7.35 -56.10 13.50
N SER A 11 6.14 -56.28 12.98
CA SER A 11 5.32 -55.26 12.35
C SER A 11 4.71 -54.37 13.43
N GLY A 12 5.08 -53.09 13.47
CA GLY A 12 4.54 -52.11 14.41
C GLY A 12 4.24 -50.77 13.73
N GLN A 13 3.10 -50.75 13.04
CA GLN A 13 2.33 -49.62 12.51
C GLN A 13 2.91 -48.20 12.74
N SER A 14 3.46 -47.61 11.65
CA SER A 14 3.57 -46.16 11.50
C SER A 14 2.19 -45.52 11.52
N LYS A 15 1.86 -44.80 12.59
CA LYS A 15 0.73 -43.88 12.64
C LYS A 15 0.96 -42.78 11.60
N LYS A 16 0.38 -42.94 10.41
CA LYS A 16 0.24 -41.89 9.41
C LYS A 16 -0.61 -40.78 10.04
N SER A 17 0.06 -39.75 10.53
CA SER A 17 -0.54 -38.45 10.80
C SER A 17 -1.04 -37.91 9.47
N SER A 18 -2.35 -37.97 9.27
CA SER A 18 -3.03 -37.30 8.17
C SER A 18 -2.87 -35.79 8.39
N ARG A 19 -1.79 -35.23 7.86
CA ARG A 19 -1.74 -33.79 7.57
C ARG A 19 -2.88 -33.51 6.61
N VAL A 20 -3.95 -32.94 7.16
CA VAL A 20 -4.96 -32.23 6.39
C VAL A 20 -4.18 -31.20 5.59
N SER A 21 -4.00 -31.48 4.30
CA SER A 21 -3.52 -30.53 3.31
C SER A 21 -4.55 -29.42 3.23
N GLY A 22 -4.41 -28.42 4.12
CA GLY A 22 -5.09 -27.15 3.95
C GLY A 22 -4.66 -26.62 2.59
N SER A 23 -5.62 -26.53 1.68
CA SER A 23 -5.48 -25.77 0.45
C SER A 23 -4.87 -24.40 0.81
N PRO A 24 -3.92 -23.86 0.02
CA PRO A 24 -3.45 -22.51 0.24
C PRO A 24 -4.69 -21.62 0.11
N SER A 25 -5.21 -21.12 1.23
CA SER A 25 -6.20 -20.06 1.20
C SER A 25 -5.57 -18.97 0.34
N GLN A 26 -6.14 -18.68 -0.83
CA GLN A 26 -5.66 -17.61 -1.67
C GLN A 26 -5.73 -16.33 -0.82
N ILE A 27 -4.59 -15.91 -0.28
CA ILE A 27 -4.53 -14.72 0.56
C ILE A 27 -4.78 -13.57 -0.39
N GLU A 28 -5.95 -12.93 -0.28
CA GLU A 28 -6.26 -11.74 -1.08
C GLU A 28 -5.11 -10.72 -0.95
N PRO A 29 -4.67 -10.11 -2.06
CA PRO A 29 -3.67 -9.05 -2.02
C PRO A 29 -4.12 -7.93 -1.06
N ARG A 30 -3.30 -7.67 -0.05
CA ARG A 30 -3.54 -6.60 0.94
C ARG A 30 -2.86 -5.32 0.51
N LEU A 31 -3.52 -4.18 0.75
CA LEU A 31 -2.92 -2.87 0.62
C LEU A 31 -1.87 -2.69 1.71
N ARG A 32 -0.60 -2.56 1.32
CA ARG A 32 0.56 -2.38 2.20
C ARG A 32 1.43 -1.18 1.85
N HIS A 33 0.92 -0.29 1.01
CA HIS A 33 1.65 0.90 0.58
C HIS A 33 1.16 2.11 1.35
N ARG A 34 2.09 2.97 1.79
CA ARG A 34 1.75 4.24 2.45
C ARG A 34 1.19 5.25 1.45
N CYS A 35 1.63 5.16 0.19
CA CYS A 35 1.17 6.03 -0.87
C CYS A 35 0.23 5.27 -1.80
N VAL A 36 -0.91 5.88 -2.11
CA VAL A 36 -1.92 5.36 -3.03
C VAL A 36 -2.39 6.47 -3.95
N PHE A 37 -2.87 6.10 -5.13
CA PHE A 37 -3.53 7.01 -6.05
C PHE A 37 -4.95 6.52 -6.28
N LEU A 38 -5.91 7.37 -5.91
CA LEU A 38 -7.33 7.10 -5.97
C LEU A 38 -7.91 7.70 -7.25
N THR A 39 -8.80 6.96 -7.91
CA THR A 39 -9.63 7.49 -8.98
C THR A 39 -11.09 7.22 -8.62
N TYR A 40 -11.86 8.28 -8.47
CA TYR A 40 -13.32 8.24 -8.36
C TYR A 40 -13.89 8.59 -9.73
N SER A 41 -14.57 7.64 -10.37
CA SER A 41 -15.10 7.84 -11.72
C SER A 41 -16.58 8.13 -11.73
N HIS A 42 -16.99 9.08 -12.58
CA HIS A 42 -18.38 9.51 -12.76
C HIS A 42 -19.03 9.91 -11.44
N CYS A 43 -18.44 10.92 -10.79
CA CYS A 43 -18.87 11.41 -9.48
C CYS A 43 -20.12 12.28 -9.58
N SER A 44 -21.00 12.17 -8.58
CA SER A 44 -22.18 13.01 -8.42
C SER A 44 -21.85 14.38 -7.83
N ILE A 45 -20.78 14.49 -7.04
CA ILE A 45 -20.32 15.78 -6.53
C ILE A 45 -19.63 16.51 -7.67
N GLU A 46 -20.19 17.64 -8.08
CA GLU A 46 -19.62 18.41 -9.17
C GLU A 46 -18.59 19.43 -8.70
N SER A 47 -18.77 19.99 -7.50
CA SER A 47 -17.90 21.02 -6.96
C SER A 47 -16.62 20.41 -6.38
N LYS A 48 -15.46 20.88 -6.85
CA LYS A 48 -14.16 20.49 -6.28
C LYS A 48 -14.10 20.77 -4.78
N ASP A 49 -14.55 21.94 -4.35
CA ASP A 49 -14.43 22.36 -2.96
C ASP A 49 -15.32 21.52 -2.05
N GLU A 50 -16.51 21.11 -2.52
CA GLU A 50 -17.38 20.19 -1.80
C GLU A 50 -16.77 18.79 -1.71
N PHE A 51 -16.20 18.29 -2.82
CA PHE A 51 -15.50 17.02 -2.82
C PHE A 51 -14.30 17.04 -1.88
N GLU A 52 -13.44 18.06 -1.94
CA GLU A 52 -12.26 18.19 -1.08
C GLU A 52 -12.66 18.25 0.39
N LYS A 53 -13.70 19.01 0.73
CA LYS A 53 -14.23 19.06 2.10
C LYS A 53 -14.71 17.68 2.56
N GLY A 54 -15.46 16.97 1.73
CA GLY A 54 -15.90 15.60 2.01
C GLY A 54 -14.73 14.61 2.13
N PHE A 55 -13.70 14.78 1.31
CA PHE A 55 -12.49 13.96 1.31
C PHE A 55 -11.68 14.17 2.58
N SER A 56 -11.46 15.43 3.00
CA SER A 56 -10.78 15.78 4.24
C SER A 56 -11.53 15.24 5.47
N TYR A 57 -12.85 15.41 5.50
CA TYR A 57 -13.70 14.81 6.54
C TYR A 57 -13.61 13.28 6.56
N MET A 58 -13.56 12.65 5.38
CA MET A 58 -13.34 11.21 5.25
C MET A 58 -12.00 10.77 5.86
N LEU A 59 -10.92 11.51 5.65
CA LEU A 59 -9.64 11.19 6.28
C LEU A 59 -9.73 11.30 7.81
N GLU A 60 -10.36 12.34 8.33
CA GLU A 60 -10.50 12.55 9.77
C GLU A 60 -11.32 11.44 10.45
N ARG A 61 -12.49 11.09 9.90
CA ARG A 61 -13.38 10.05 10.47
C ARG A 61 -12.75 8.66 10.50
N ASN A 62 -11.79 8.39 9.63
CA ASN A 62 -11.07 7.11 9.55
C ASN A 62 -9.73 7.13 10.31
N ASP A 63 -9.48 8.14 11.14
CA ASP A 63 -8.22 8.32 11.90
C ASP A 63 -6.97 8.41 11.00
N LEU A 64 -7.12 9.00 9.81
CA LEU A 64 -6.03 9.26 8.86
C LEU A 64 -5.57 10.72 8.95
N ARG A 65 -5.55 11.29 10.16
CA ARG A 65 -5.23 12.71 10.42
C ARG A 65 -3.83 13.13 9.98
N THR A 66 -2.90 12.18 9.89
CA THR A 66 -1.53 12.42 9.42
C THR A 66 -1.38 12.26 7.90
N ALA A 67 -2.45 11.89 7.20
CA ALA A 67 -2.39 11.70 5.77
C ALA A 67 -2.31 13.06 5.07
N THR A 68 -1.43 13.17 4.08
CA THR A 68 -1.40 14.31 3.16
C THR A 68 -1.95 13.86 1.81
N TYR A 69 -2.53 14.79 1.06
CA TYR A 69 -3.07 14.48 -0.26
C TYR A 69 -2.89 15.63 -1.24
N TYR A 70 -2.84 15.27 -2.52
CA TYR A 70 -2.86 16.18 -3.65
C TYR A 70 -3.71 15.56 -4.75
N GLY A 71 -4.62 16.32 -5.31
CA GLY A 71 -5.56 15.78 -6.29
C GLY A 71 -6.02 16.80 -7.29
N CYS A 72 -6.83 16.33 -8.22
CA CYS A 72 -7.51 17.18 -9.19
C CYS A 72 -8.91 16.68 -9.53
N ARG A 73 -9.72 17.62 -10.01
CA ARG A 73 -10.97 17.37 -10.70
C ARG A 73 -10.70 17.35 -12.21
N GLU A 74 -11.15 16.29 -12.88
CA GLU A 74 -11.04 16.11 -14.33
C GLU A 74 -12.45 15.91 -14.91
N ASN A 75 -12.75 16.58 -16.02
CA ASN A 75 -13.89 16.23 -16.85
C ASN A 75 -13.40 15.27 -17.95
N ASP A 76 -14.05 14.13 -18.11
CA ASP A 76 -13.79 13.29 -19.26
C ASP A 76 -14.38 13.86 -20.56
N GLU A 77 -14.18 13.14 -21.66
CA GLU A 77 -14.63 13.54 -23.00
C GLU A 77 -16.16 13.65 -23.13
N THR A 78 -16.90 13.12 -22.15
CA THR A 78 -18.37 13.16 -22.07
C THR A 78 -18.87 14.09 -20.98
N GLU A 79 -18.04 15.01 -20.50
CA GLU A 79 -18.31 15.96 -19.40
C GLU A 79 -18.58 15.28 -18.05
N ARG A 80 -18.28 13.98 -17.89
CA ARG A 80 -18.43 13.31 -16.61
C ARG A 80 -17.24 13.60 -15.71
N ILE A 81 -17.51 13.66 -14.42
CA ILE A 81 -16.56 14.15 -13.44
C ILE A 81 -15.77 13.00 -12.85
N HIS A 82 -14.44 13.13 -12.85
CA HIS A 82 -13.51 12.23 -12.18
C HIS A 82 -12.72 13.02 -11.15
N TYR A 83 -12.49 12.41 -9.98
CA TYR A 83 -11.53 12.91 -9.02
C TYR A 83 -10.35 11.97 -8.92
N HIS A 84 -9.15 12.56 -9.01
CA HIS A 84 -7.89 11.86 -8.90
C HIS A 84 -7.16 12.36 -7.67
N VAL A 85 -6.78 11.47 -6.75
CA VAL A 85 -6.16 11.88 -5.48
C VAL A 85 -4.96 11.01 -5.16
N LEU A 86 -3.78 11.60 -5.14
CA LEU A 86 -2.57 11.03 -4.55
C LEU A 86 -2.63 11.23 -3.04
N VAL A 87 -2.60 10.13 -2.28
CA VAL A 87 -2.63 10.15 -0.81
C VAL A 87 -1.35 9.54 -0.27
N ASN A 88 -0.73 10.20 0.70
CA ASN A 88 0.31 9.64 1.55
C ASN A 88 -0.26 9.46 2.96
N LEU A 89 -0.51 8.22 3.37
CA LEU A 89 -1.11 7.85 4.66
C LEU A 89 -0.20 8.10 5.86
N GLY A 90 1.09 8.42 5.64
CA GLY A 90 2.11 8.56 6.69
C GLY A 90 2.56 7.21 7.27
N LYS A 91 1.66 6.23 7.35
CA LYS A 91 1.93 4.85 7.80
C LYS A 91 1.59 3.85 6.71
N GLN A 92 2.20 2.67 6.76
CA GLN A 92 1.81 1.57 5.88
C GLN A 92 0.64 0.78 6.49
N PRO A 93 -0.54 0.81 5.86
CA PRO A 93 -1.65 0.00 6.32
C PRO A 93 -1.38 -1.49 6.06
N ASN A 94 -2.23 -2.35 6.61
CA ASN A 94 -2.34 -3.74 6.20
C ASN A 94 -3.82 -4.04 5.95
N TRP A 95 -4.41 -3.41 4.94
CA TRP A 95 -5.85 -3.46 4.71
C TRP A 95 -6.21 -4.50 3.64
N SER A 96 -7.36 -5.16 3.79
CA SER A 96 -7.96 -5.88 2.66
C SER A 96 -8.44 -4.88 1.61
N ARG A 97 -8.60 -5.31 0.36
CA ARG A 97 -9.11 -4.42 -0.70
C ARG A 97 -10.51 -3.90 -0.38
N LYS A 98 -11.36 -4.73 0.23
CA LYS A 98 -12.71 -4.34 0.69
C LYS A 98 -12.63 -3.22 1.74
N HIS A 99 -11.76 -3.38 2.74
CA HIS A 99 -11.61 -2.38 3.79
C HIS A 99 -10.99 -1.08 3.27
N ALA A 100 -9.98 -1.16 2.40
CA ALA A 100 -9.40 0.03 1.77
C ALA A 100 -10.45 0.83 0.99
N ARG A 101 -11.32 0.14 0.23
CA ARG A 101 -12.44 0.81 -0.46
C ARG A 101 -13.39 1.49 0.50
N SER A 102 -13.81 0.83 1.59
CA SER A 102 -14.73 1.45 2.56
C SER A 102 -14.14 2.66 3.27
N VAL A 103 -12.83 2.63 3.56
CA VAL A 103 -12.11 3.75 4.17
C VAL A 103 -12.19 4.98 3.26
N PHE A 104 -11.89 4.81 1.98
CA PHE A 104 -11.82 5.91 1.01
C PHE A 104 -13.15 6.32 0.37
N LEU A 105 -14.32 5.92 0.89
CA LEU A 105 -15.60 6.43 0.38
C LEU A 105 -15.84 7.88 0.82
N VAL A 106 -16.10 8.79 -0.12
CA VAL A 106 -16.53 10.15 0.22
C VAL A 106 -18.04 10.14 0.43
N GLU A 107 -18.50 10.59 1.60
CA GLU A 107 -19.92 10.61 1.93
C GLU A 107 -20.66 11.60 1.01
N GLY A 108 -21.84 11.21 0.52
CA GLY A 108 -22.61 11.99 -0.44
C GLY A 108 -22.08 11.95 -1.89
N ASN A 109 -20.95 11.29 -2.15
CA ASN A 109 -20.44 11.08 -3.50
C ASN A 109 -20.87 9.72 -4.05
N GLU A 110 -21.86 9.71 -4.94
CA GLU A 110 -22.14 8.55 -5.77
C GLU A 110 -21.13 8.53 -6.92
N CYS A 111 -20.42 7.41 -7.09
CA CYS A 111 -19.47 7.23 -8.17
C CYS A 111 -19.58 5.80 -8.71
N ASP A 112 -19.38 5.64 -10.02
CA ASP A 112 -19.46 4.34 -10.69
C ASP A 112 -18.37 3.39 -10.20
N SER A 113 -17.18 3.94 -9.92
CA SER A 113 -16.08 3.14 -9.40
C SER A 113 -15.07 3.95 -8.59
N LEU A 114 -14.49 3.27 -7.59
CA LEU A 114 -13.31 3.69 -6.85
C LEU A 114 -12.15 2.73 -7.15
N ASN A 115 -11.17 3.24 -7.89
CA ASN A 115 -9.91 2.54 -8.14
C ASN A 115 -8.82 2.99 -7.17
N ILE A 116 -8.01 2.05 -6.70
CA ILE A 116 -6.90 2.29 -5.79
C ILE A 116 -5.64 1.72 -6.44
N SER A 117 -4.81 2.62 -6.95
CA SER A 117 -3.50 2.31 -7.52
C SER A 117 -2.42 2.45 -6.46
N THR A 118 -1.43 1.56 -6.48
CA THR A 118 -0.27 1.58 -5.59
C THR A 118 1.02 1.55 -6.42
N PRO A 119 2.16 1.98 -5.86
CA PRO A 119 3.45 1.77 -6.49
C PRO A 119 3.59 0.30 -6.90
N THR A 120 3.79 0.05 -8.19
CA THR A 120 3.88 -1.30 -8.72
C THR A 120 5.04 -2.06 -8.08
N LEU A 121 4.84 -3.35 -7.82
CA LEU A 121 5.86 -4.29 -7.30
C LEU A 121 7.02 -4.57 -8.27
N GLN A 122 7.26 -3.69 -9.25
CA GLN A 122 8.42 -3.84 -10.11
C GLN A 122 9.67 -3.44 -9.31
N PRO A 123 10.77 -4.22 -9.38
CA PRO A 123 11.99 -4.00 -8.59
C PRO A 123 12.63 -2.61 -8.74
N LYS A 124 12.13 -1.77 -9.66
CA LYS A 124 12.74 -0.51 -10.08
C LYS A 124 11.85 0.71 -9.92
N GLN A 125 10.55 0.56 -9.68
CA GLN A 125 9.70 1.74 -9.57
C GLN A 125 9.84 2.34 -8.17
N LYS A 126 10.65 3.39 -8.08
CA LYS A 126 10.85 4.12 -6.82
C LYS A 126 9.54 4.81 -6.45
N LEU A 127 9.22 4.87 -5.15
CA LEU A 127 8.08 5.65 -4.65
C LEU A 127 8.05 7.08 -5.23
N SER A 128 9.23 7.70 -5.41
CA SER A 128 9.36 9.02 -6.02
C SER A 128 8.81 9.08 -7.45
N GLN A 129 9.03 8.05 -8.27
CA GLN A 129 8.51 7.98 -9.64
C GLN A 129 6.99 7.80 -9.66
N PHE A 130 6.43 7.07 -8.68
CA PHE A 130 4.99 6.95 -8.52
C PHE A 130 4.35 8.29 -8.18
N ILE A 131 4.94 9.02 -7.21
CA ILE A 131 4.50 10.35 -6.81
C ILE A 131 4.58 11.32 -7.99
N GLU A 132 5.75 11.42 -8.62
CA GLU A 132 5.99 12.33 -9.75
C GLU A 132 5.04 12.06 -10.93
N LYS A 133 4.84 10.79 -11.29
CA LYS A 133 3.87 10.41 -12.33
C LYS A 133 2.47 10.94 -12.04
N HIS A 134 2.01 10.84 -10.79
CA HIS A 134 0.65 11.20 -10.41
C HIS A 134 0.48 12.70 -10.15
N VAL A 135 1.50 13.39 -9.63
CA VAL A 135 1.56 14.86 -9.61
C VAL A 135 1.47 15.41 -11.03
N ASN A 136 2.31 14.90 -11.94
CA ASN A 136 2.28 15.31 -13.34
C ASN A 136 0.95 14.98 -14.01
N TYR A 137 0.23 13.94 -13.58
CA TYR A 137 -1.11 13.65 -14.08
C TYR A 137 -2.10 14.72 -13.65
N CYS A 138 -2.13 15.05 -12.36
CA CYS A 138 -3.01 16.09 -11.82
C CYS A 138 -2.74 17.46 -12.46
N GLU A 139 -1.49 17.76 -12.78
CA GLU A 139 -1.09 19.05 -13.36
C GLU A 139 -1.29 19.16 -14.89
N LYS A 140 -1.77 18.11 -15.58
CA LYS A 140 -2.05 18.20 -17.03
C LYS A 140 -3.17 19.20 -17.32
N GLU A 141 -3.17 19.79 -18.51
CA GLU A 141 -4.18 20.75 -18.97
C GLU A 141 -5.64 20.27 -18.81
N LYS A 142 -5.91 18.96 -18.92
CA LYS A 142 -7.24 18.37 -18.67
C LYS A 142 -7.58 18.16 -17.19
N GLY A 143 -6.57 18.06 -16.32
CA GLY A 143 -6.70 17.88 -14.87
C GLY A 143 -6.54 19.17 -14.07
N GLY A 144 -6.55 20.34 -14.71
CA GLY A 144 -6.02 21.59 -14.15
C GLY A 144 -6.68 22.15 -12.88
N ASP A 145 -7.81 21.58 -12.42
CA ASP A 145 -8.48 22.03 -11.20
C ASP A 145 -7.98 21.25 -9.97
N CYS A 146 -6.75 21.55 -9.57
CA CYS A 146 -6.04 20.90 -8.49
C CYS A 146 -6.50 21.37 -7.09
N PHE A 147 -6.29 20.51 -6.10
CA PHE A 147 -6.55 20.76 -4.67
C PHE A 147 -5.60 19.95 -3.76
N GLY A 148 -5.61 20.27 -2.46
CA GLY A 148 -4.68 19.71 -1.48
C GLY A 148 -3.26 20.27 -1.55
N GLU A 149 -2.35 19.67 -0.76
CA GLU A 149 -0.95 20.08 -0.66
C GLU A 149 -0.09 19.30 -1.66
N ARG A 150 0.42 20.00 -2.68
CA ARG A 150 1.35 19.41 -3.65
C ARG A 150 2.57 18.82 -2.94
N PRO A 151 2.90 17.53 -3.16
CA PRO A 151 4.05 16.92 -2.52
C PRO A 151 5.36 17.49 -3.11
N GLU A 152 5.95 18.45 -2.42
CA GLU A 152 7.21 19.05 -2.87
C GLU A 152 8.43 18.16 -2.54
N PRO A 153 9.38 18.03 -3.48
CA PRO A 153 10.70 17.51 -3.19
C PRO A 153 11.55 18.59 -2.48
N SER A 154 11.19 18.94 -1.23
CA SER A 154 11.93 19.98 -0.50
C SER A 154 13.32 19.51 -0.07
N VAL A 155 14.28 20.42 -0.08
CA VAL A 155 15.66 20.16 0.38
C VAL A 155 15.65 19.82 1.87
N GLU A 156 14.76 20.46 2.63
CA GLU A 156 14.52 20.22 4.05
C GLU A 156 14.05 18.77 4.28
N LYS A 157 13.06 18.28 3.51
CA LYS A 157 12.60 16.88 3.61
C LYS A 157 13.70 15.88 3.25
N LYS A 158 14.60 16.22 2.31
CA LYS A 158 15.77 15.39 1.98
C LYS A 158 16.79 15.37 3.12
N LEU A 159 17.06 16.53 3.73
CA LEU A 159 17.98 16.66 4.87
C LEU A 159 17.44 15.95 6.11
N GLU A 160 16.15 16.11 6.41
CA GLU A 160 15.46 15.42 7.50
C GLU A 160 15.54 13.90 7.29
N ARG A 161 15.25 13.43 6.08
CA ARG A 161 15.38 12.02 5.72
C ARG A 161 16.80 11.50 5.95
N LYS A 162 17.82 12.27 5.57
CA LYS A 162 19.22 11.91 5.80
C LYS A 162 19.52 11.82 7.29
N ARG A 163 19.10 12.80 8.08
CA ARG A 163 19.26 12.83 9.55
C ARG A 163 18.61 11.61 10.21
N LYS A 164 17.37 11.28 9.85
CA LYS A 164 16.67 10.09 10.35
C LYS A 164 17.39 8.79 10.00
N TRP A 165 18.00 8.72 8.82
CA TRP A 165 18.79 7.56 8.41
C TRP A 165 20.06 7.40 9.27
N GLU A 166 20.74 8.51 9.58
CA GLU A 166 21.89 8.54 10.48
C GLU A 166 21.50 8.16 11.91
N GLU A 167 20.36 8.63 12.40
CA GLU A 167 19.80 8.31 13.72
C GLU A 167 19.45 6.82 13.87
N ILE A 168 18.93 6.19 12.80
CA ILE A 168 18.75 4.74 12.77
C ILE A 168 20.11 4.04 12.83
N GLY A 169 21.10 4.53 12.08
CA GLY A 169 22.46 3.98 12.06
C GLY A 169 23.12 3.95 13.43
N SER A 170 22.87 4.98 14.25
CA SER A 170 23.46 5.17 15.58
C SER A 170 22.81 4.36 16.69
N GLN A 171 21.64 3.72 16.46
CA GLN A 171 20.99 2.90 17.48
C GLN A 171 21.90 1.72 17.91
N PRO A 172 21.97 1.40 19.21
CA PRO A 172 22.90 0.40 19.72
C PRO A 172 22.47 -1.04 19.44
N THR A 173 21.18 -1.28 19.21
CA THR A 173 20.63 -2.65 19.08
C THR A 173 19.88 -2.85 17.78
N ALA A 174 19.94 -4.07 17.25
CA ALA A 174 19.21 -4.44 16.04
C ALA A 174 17.68 -4.27 16.17
N PRO A 175 17.03 -4.62 17.31
CA PRO A 175 15.60 -4.36 17.49
C PRO A 175 15.23 -2.87 17.44
N ALA A 176 16.03 -1.98 18.02
CA ALA A 176 15.79 -0.53 17.98
C ALA A 176 15.93 0.01 16.54
N LYS A 177 16.97 -0.40 15.82
CA LYS A 177 17.13 -0.09 14.37
C LYS A 177 15.91 -0.51 13.58
N LEU A 178 15.44 -1.73 13.83
CA LEU A 178 14.30 -2.33 13.12
C LEU A 178 13.00 -1.56 13.39
N ALA A 179 12.76 -1.16 14.63
CA ALA A 179 11.58 -0.40 15.02
C ALA A 179 11.55 0.96 14.31
N MET A 180 12.64 1.72 14.37
CA MET A 180 12.73 3.02 13.70
C MET A 180 12.68 2.89 12.17
N LEU A 181 13.29 1.86 11.58
CA LEU A 181 13.25 1.64 10.13
C LEU A 181 11.82 1.35 9.64
N LYS A 182 11.03 0.59 10.43
CA LYS A 182 9.61 0.35 10.14
C LYS A 182 8.76 1.61 10.23
N GLU A 183 9.07 2.49 11.17
CA GLU A 183 8.32 3.71 11.40
C GLU A 183 8.65 4.79 10.36
N GLU A 184 9.94 5.06 10.16
CA GLU A 184 10.42 6.19 9.36
C GLU A 184 10.57 5.85 7.87
N PHE A 185 10.88 4.59 7.56
CA PHE A 185 11.15 4.13 6.19
C PHE A 185 10.41 2.85 5.85
N PRO A 186 9.08 2.82 6.01
CA PRO A 186 8.31 1.60 5.81
C PRO A 186 8.42 1.09 4.36
N ASP A 187 8.58 1.98 3.37
CA ASP A 187 8.72 1.57 1.95
C ASP A 187 10.07 0.92 1.64
N VAL A 188 11.09 1.16 2.47
CA VAL A 188 12.37 0.46 2.39
C VAL A 188 12.29 -0.84 3.17
N PHE A 189 11.68 -0.82 4.35
CA PHE A 189 11.58 -2.00 5.21
C PHE A 189 10.73 -3.11 4.60
N TYR A 190 9.54 -2.76 4.13
CA TYR A 190 8.59 -3.70 3.55
C TYR A 190 8.75 -3.84 2.05
N GLN A 191 9.95 -3.56 1.48
CA GLN A 191 10.24 -3.89 0.08
C GLN A 191 9.72 -5.30 -0.19
N THR A 192 8.60 -5.35 -0.89
CA THR A 192 7.88 -6.56 -1.24
C THR A 192 8.70 -7.20 -2.34
N THR A 193 9.78 -7.87 -1.94
CA THR A 193 10.31 -8.94 -2.76
C THR A 193 9.18 -9.96 -2.88
N PRO A 194 8.78 -10.36 -4.09
CA PRO A 194 8.20 -11.68 -4.22
C PRO A 194 9.26 -12.61 -3.64
N LYS A 195 8.96 -13.29 -2.53
CA LYS A 195 9.64 -14.53 -2.23
C LYS A 195 9.20 -15.51 -3.30
N THR A 196 9.82 -15.45 -4.48
CA THR A 196 10.03 -16.64 -5.27
C THR A 196 10.98 -17.50 -4.47
N ASN A 197 10.43 -18.21 -3.48
CA ASN A 197 11.02 -19.48 -3.09
C ASN A 197 10.73 -20.41 -4.27
N GLY A 198 11.63 -20.40 -5.26
CA GLY A 198 11.79 -21.60 -6.07
C GLY A 198 12.26 -22.72 -5.16
N ILE A 199 11.76 -23.93 -5.40
CA ILE A 199 12.51 -25.19 -5.37
C ILE A 199 11.68 -26.16 -6.23
N GLU A 200 12.32 -26.52 -7.35
CA GLU A 200 12.18 -27.72 -8.22
C GLU A 200 10.81 -28.13 -8.78
#